data_AF-A0A1V5CBV8-F1
#
_entry.id   AF-A0A1V5CBV8-F1
#
_cell.length_a   1.000
_cell.length_b   1.000
_cell.length_c   1.000
_cell.angle_alpha   90.00
_cell.angle_beta   90.00
_cell.angle_gamma   90.00
#
_symmetry.space_group_name_H-M   'P 1'
#
loop_
_entity.id
_entity.type
_entity.pdbx_description
1 polymer ?
#
loop_
_entity_poly.entity_id
_entity_poly.type
_entity_poly.pdbx_seq_one_letter_code
_entity_poly.pdbx_strand_id
1 'polypeptide(L)'
;MNKIMIRELIPQDNKDDFDLLFPAYLKIWNDPENFKYLSFTQRPFEEETVSFWLSNHLSQGGHYYAAVESSNRFSGIMVVKASPIEGFEIYGIIFVPMAHDLD
;
A
#
# COMPACT_ATOMS: atom_id res chain seq x y z
N MET A 1 -8.89 -17.77 15.53
CA MET A 1 -8.11 -16.64 14.97
C MET A 1 -7.84 -16.97 13.51
N ASN A 2 -8.17 -16.06 12.60
CA ASN A 2 -7.75 -16.20 11.20
C ASN A 2 -6.22 -16.05 11.14
N LYS A 3 -5.56 -16.90 10.36
CA LYS A 3 -4.11 -16.80 10.16
C LYS A 3 -3.83 -15.62 9.25
N ILE A 4 -3.07 -14.64 9.73
CA ILE A 4 -2.57 -13.52 8.94
C ILE A 4 -1.19 -13.89 8.42
N MET A 5 -0.98 -13.72 7.12
CA MET A 5 0.30 -13.82 6.45
C MET A 5 0.73 -12.41 6.04
N ILE A 6 1.96 -12.04 6.38
CA ILE A 6 2.59 -10.86 5.79
C ILE A 6 3.35 -11.31 4.55
N ARG A 7 3.09 -10.67 3.41
CA ARG A 7 3.87 -10.86 2.19
C ARG A 7 4.30 -9.52 1.61
N GLU A 8 5.48 -9.52 0.99
CA GLU A 8 5.88 -8.42 0.13
C GLU A 8 5.07 -8.44 -1.17
N LEU A 9 4.74 -7.26 -1.68
CA LEU A 9 4.06 -7.04 -2.94
C LEU A 9 5.03 -6.39 -3.93
N ILE A 10 5.10 -6.91 -5.15
CA ILE A 10 5.97 -6.41 -6.22
C ILE A 10 5.09 -5.95 -7.39
N PRO A 11 4.33 -4.85 -7.24
CA PRO A 11 3.37 -4.38 -8.26
C PRO A 11 4.01 -4.00 -9.60
N GLN A 12 5.32 -3.71 -9.63
CA GLN A 12 6.04 -3.43 -10.86
C GLN A 12 6.08 -4.65 -11.80
N ASP A 13 6.22 -5.86 -11.25
CA ASP A 13 6.40 -7.10 -12.02
C ASP A 13 5.21 -8.07 -11.87
N ASN A 14 4.27 -7.79 -10.96
CA ASN A 14 3.12 -8.63 -10.67
C ASN A 14 1.81 -7.86 -10.78
N LYS A 15 1.00 -8.21 -11.78
CA LYS A 15 -0.31 -7.58 -12.02
C LYS A 15 -1.29 -7.75 -10.85
N ASP A 16 -1.30 -8.90 -10.17
CA ASP A 16 -2.22 -9.12 -9.05
C ASP A 16 -1.85 -8.23 -7.86
N ASP A 17 -0.55 -7.97 -7.67
CA ASP A 17 -0.05 -7.05 -6.64
C ASP A 17 -0.39 -5.59 -6.99
N PHE A 18 -0.28 -5.24 -8.27
CA PHE A 18 -0.71 -3.93 -8.78
C PHE A 18 -2.22 -3.73 -8.58
N ASP A 19 -3.03 -4.69 -9.02
CA ASP A 19 -4.49 -4.65 -8.91
C ASP A 19 -4.96 -4.68 -7.45
N LEU A 20 -4.12 -5.12 -6.52
CA LEU A 20 -4.36 -5.02 -5.09
C LEU A 20 -4.03 -3.61 -4.55
N LEU A 21 -2.85 -3.09 -4.87
CA LEU A 21 -2.34 -1.83 -4.31
C LEU A 21 -3.01 -0.60 -4.92
N PHE A 22 -3.20 -0.59 -6.23
CA PHE A 22 -3.69 0.56 -6.97
C PHE A 22 -5.07 1.04 -6.47
N PRO A 23 -6.11 0.19 -6.39
CA PRO A 23 -7.41 0.60 -5.84
C PRO A 23 -7.33 0.91 -4.34
N ALA A 24 -6.44 0.27 -3.57
CA ALA A 24 -6.27 0.59 -2.16
C ALA A 24 -5.73 2.02 -1.98
N TYR A 25 -4.79 2.46 -2.82
CA TYR A 25 -4.32 3.84 -2.80
C TYR A 25 -5.45 4.83 -3.15
N LEU A 26 -6.20 4.55 -4.21
CA LEU A 26 -7.22 5.47 -4.70
C LEU A 26 -8.50 5.51 -3.86
N LYS A 27 -8.83 4.43 -3.15
CA LYS A 27 -10.00 4.34 -2.26
C LYS A 27 -9.63 4.61 -0.81
N ILE A 28 -8.69 3.83 -0.26
CA ILE A 28 -8.42 3.79 1.18
C ILE A 28 -7.46 4.91 1.59
N TRP A 29 -6.33 5.08 0.91
CA TRP A 29 -5.38 6.16 1.24
C TRP A 29 -5.98 7.54 1.03
N ASN A 30 -6.77 7.69 -0.03
CA ASN A 30 -7.44 8.94 -0.39
C ASN A 30 -8.70 9.22 0.42
N ASP A 31 -9.12 8.32 1.31
CA ASP A 31 -10.22 8.63 2.22
C ASP A 31 -9.86 9.89 3.04
N PRO A 32 -10.78 10.86 3.21
CA PRO A 32 -10.54 12.08 3.98
C PRO A 32 -10.03 11.85 5.41
N GLU A 33 -10.38 10.72 6.03
CA GLU A 33 -9.87 10.36 7.35
C GLU A 33 -8.42 9.90 7.32
N ASN A 34 -7.93 9.42 6.19
CA ASN A 34 -6.62 8.81 6.01
C ASN A 34 -5.60 9.75 5.37
N PHE A 35 -5.94 10.43 4.25
CA PHE A 35 -4.94 11.19 3.48
C PHE A 35 -4.34 12.34 4.30
N LYS A 36 -5.06 12.88 5.28
CA LYS A 36 -4.54 13.93 6.18
C LYS A 36 -3.31 13.49 6.99
N TYR A 37 -3.10 12.19 7.14
CA TYR A 37 -1.92 11.59 7.78
C TYR A 37 -0.94 10.99 6.78
N LEU A 38 -1.43 10.50 5.64
CA LEU A 38 -0.64 9.74 4.67
C LEU A 38 -0.10 10.58 3.50
N SER A 39 -0.64 11.79 3.31
CA SER A 39 -0.24 12.73 2.26
C SER A 39 0.38 13.97 2.87
N PHE A 40 1.66 14.21 2.56
CA PHE A 40 2.37 15.42 2.98
C PHE A 40 1.70 16.70 2.47
N THR A 41 1.10 16.66 1.28
CA THR A 41 0.43 17.82 0.67
C THR A 41 -0.99 18.01 1.17
N GLN A 42 -1.51 17.07 2.00
CA GLN A 42 -2.91 17.01 2.40
C GLN A 42 -3.86 17.05 1.19
N ARG A 43 -3.45 16.40 0.10
CA ARG A 43 -4.29 16.20 -1.09
C ARG A 43 -4.39 14.70 -1.38
N PRO A 44 -5.54 14.25 -1.92
CA PRO A 44 -5.65 12.92 -2.49
C PRO A 44 -4.59 12.69 -3.56
N PHE A 45 -4.10 11.47 -3.65
CA PHE A 45 -3.20 11.01 -4.69
C PHE A 45 -3.95 10.81 -6.00
N GLU A 46 -3.35 11.26 -7.09
CA GLU A 46 -3.88 11.11 -8.45
C GLU A 46 -3.49 9.74 -9.03
N GLU A 47 -4.30 9.23 -9.96
CA GLU A 47 -4.10 7.91 -10.58
C GLU A 47 -2.74 7.79 -11.25
N GLU A 48 -2.34 8.81 -12.01
CA GLU A 48 -1.06 8.84 -12.72
C GLU A 48 0.11 8.78 -11.75
N THR A 49 -0.02 9.47 -10.61
CA THR A 49 1.01 9.51 -9.56
C THR A 49 1.16 8.13 -8.91
N VAL A 50 0.04 7.51 -8.51
CA VAL A 50 0.06 6.18 -7.88
C VAL A 50 0.58 5.14 -8.88
N SER A 51 0.09 5.15 -10.11
CA SER A 51 0.52 4.22 -11.16
C SER A 51 2.02 4.33 -11.43
N PHE A 52 2.54 5.55 -11.49
CA PHE A 52 3.97 5.80 -11.62
C PHE A 52 4.77 5.23 -10.44
N TRP A 53 4.34 5.46 -9.20
CA TRP A 53 5.01 4.89 -8.03
C TRP A 53 5.05 3.36 -8.07
N LEU A 54 3.90 2.73 -8.28
CA LEU A 54 3.78 1.27 -8.29
C LEU A 54 4.57 0.64 -9.44
N SER A 55 4.66 1.29 -10.59
CA SER A 55 5.40 0.77 -11.75
C SER A 55 6.92 0.99 -11.69
N ASN A 56 7.42 1.75 -10.72
CA ASN A 56 8.83 2.12 -10.65
C ASN A 56 9.47 1.90 -9.26
N HIS A 57 8.74 1.30 -8.32
CA HIS A 57 9.11 1.28 -6.90
C HIS A 57 10.46 0.63 -6.61
N LEU A 58 10.87 -0.40 -7.36
CA LEU A 58 12.13 -1.11 -7.14
C LEU A 58 13.33 -0.17 -7.32
N SER A 59 13.32 0.60 -8.41
CA SER A 59 14.36 1.60 -8.68
C SER A 59 14.37 2.76 -7.69
N GLN A 60 13.22 3.02 -7.05
CA GLN A 60 13.04 4.07 -6.06
C GLN A 60 13.27 3.58 -4.62
N GLY A 61 13.57 2.29 -4.43
CA GLY A 61 13.77 1.66 -3.11
C GLY A 61 12.48 1.56 -2.29
N GLY A 62 11.31 1.61 -2.93
CA GLY A 62 10.02 1.42 -2.29
C GLY A 62 9.70 -0.05 -2.12
N HIS A 63 9.19 -0.43 -0.96
CA HIS A 63 8.75 -1.77 -0.62
C HIS A 63 7.33 -1.73 -0.07
N TYR A 64 6.48 -2.62 -0.55
CA TYR A 64 5.08 -2.73 -0.15
C TYR A 64 4.88 -4.06 0.56
N TYR A 65 4.30 -4.02 1.76
CA TYR A 65 3.96 -5.22 2.52
C TYR A 65 2.47 -5.24 2.78
N ALA A 66 1.82 -6.37 2.54
CA ALA A 66 0.42 -6.56 2.86
C ALA A 66 0.22 -7.64 3.91
N ALA A 67 -0.70 -7.36 4.84
CA ALA A 67 -1.33 -8.35 5.68
C ALA A 67 -2.51 -8.98 4.92
N VAL A 68 -2.39 -10.27 4.65
CA VAL A 68 -3.40 -11.05 3.92
C VAL A 68 -3.89 -12.18 4.83
N GLU A 69 -5.21 -12.28 4.99
CA GLU A 69 -5.85 -13.39 5.69
C GLU A 69 -5.86 -14.65 4.83
N SER A 70 -6.03 -15.83 5.44
CA SER A 70 -6.18 -17.11 4.71
C SER A 70 -7.34 -17.14 3.71
N SER A 71 -8.31 -16.24 3.82
CA SER A 71 -9.39 -16.02 2.84
C SER A 71 -8.96 -15.19 1.63
N ASN A 72 -7.66 -14.87 1.52
CA ASN A 72 -7.10 -13.89 0.60
C ASN A 72 -7.66 -12.48 0.80
N ARG A 73 -8.27 -12.21 1.97
CA ARG A 73 -8.79 -10.90 2.32
C ARG A 73 -7.66 -9.99 2.80
N PHE A 74 -7.70 -8.76 2.31
CA PHE A 74 -6.77 -7.70 2.66
C PHE A 74 -7.07 -7.12 4.05
N SER A 75 -6.04 -6.96 4.90
CA SER A 75 -6.19 -6.36 6.24
C SER A 75 -5.32 -5.12 6.47
N GLY A 76 -4.33 -4.84 5.62
CA GLY A 76 -3.49 -3.66 5.76
C GLY A 76 -2.27 -3.65 4.85
N ILE A 77 -1.79 -2.44 4.52
CA ILE A 77 -0.59 -2.21 3.70
C ILE A 77 0.36 -1.35 4.53
N MET A 78 1.64 -1.68 4.46
CA MET A 78 2.75 -0.86 4.92
C MET A 78 3.66 -0.55 3.74
N VAL A 79 4.09 0.70 3.66
CA VAL A 79 5.00 1.19 2.62
C VAL A 79 6.27 1.68 3.28
N VAL A 80 7.40 1.15 2.83
CA VAL A 80 8.72 1.45 3.37
C VAL A 80 9.62 1.89 2.23
N LYS A 81 10.38 2.96 2.42
CA LYS A 81 11.56 3.21 1.60
C LYS A 81 12.78 2.65 2.33
N ALA A 82 13.54 1.79 1.68
CA ALA A 82 14.74 1.21 2.26
C ALA A 82 15.96 1.50 1.38
N SER A 83 17.08 1.80 2.03
CA SER A 83 18.39 2.05 1.42
C SER A 83 19.45 1.37 2.29
N PRO A 84 20.37 0.57 1.71
CA PRO A 84 21.45 -0.04 2.47
C PRO A 84 22.39 0.97 3.16
N ILE A 85 22.40 2.22 2.68
CA ILE A 85 23.27 3.29 3.18
C ILE A 85 22.52 4.17 4.19
N GLU A 86 21.27 4.51 3.91
CA GLU A 86 20.51 5.51 4.68
C GLU A 86 19.58 4.87 5.73
N GLY A 87 19.40 3.54 5.70
CA GLY A 87 18.48 2.82 6.58
C GLY A 87 17.10 2.66 5.95
N PHE A 88 16.04 2.78 6.75
CA PHE A 88 14.68 2.67 6.24
C PHE A 88 13.77 3.75 6.85
N GLU A 89 12.73 4.11 6.10
CA GLU A 89 11.70 5.05 6.49
C GLU A 89 10.33 4.49 6.16
N ILE A 90 9.39 4.58 7.10
CA ILE A 90 8.01 4.14 6.89
C ILE A 90 7.23 5.32 6.31
N TYR A 91 6.74 5.15 5.09
CA TYR A 91 6.02 6.19 4.35
C TYR A 91 4.53 6.18 4.68
N GLY A 92 4.00 5.02 5.04
CA GLY A 92 2.62 4.88 5.44
C GLY A 92 2.32 3.50 5.95
N ILE A 93 1.37 3.42 6.87
CA ILE A 93 0.77 2.18 7.30
C ILE A 93 -0.74 2.41 7.41
N ILE A 94 -1.52 1.49 6.85
CA ILE A 94 -2.95 1.45 7.07
C ILE A 94 -3.39 0.05 7.45
N PHE A 95 -4.39 0.00 8.32
CA PHE A 95 -5.12 -1.20 8.65
C PHE A 95 -6.57 -1.00 8.25
N VAL A 96 -7.15 -1.96 7.56
CA VAL A 96 -8.57 -1.94 7.21
C VAL A 96 -9.29 -2.82 8.22
N PRO A 97 -10.10 -2.23 9.13
CA PRO A 97 -10.91 -3.02 10.05
C PRO A 97 -11.88 -3.92 9.28
N MET A 98 -12.24 -5.07 9.87
CA MET A 98 -13.07 -6.14 9.29
C MET A 98 -14.51 -5.76 8.84
N ALA A 99 -14.84 -4.48 8.61
CA ALA A 99 -16.20 -4.01 8.39
C ALA A 99 -16.47 -3.32 7.03
N HIS A 100 -15.49 -3.26 6.12
CA HIS A 100 -15.75 -2.75 4.77
C HIS A 100 -15.43 -3.83 3.74
N ASP A 101 -16.49 -4.48 3.25
CA ASP A 101 -16.46 -5.15 1.96
C ASP A 101 -16.12 -4.07 0.91
N LEU A 102 -15.02 -4.28 0.19
CA LEU A 102 -14.64 -3.47 -0.95
C LEU A 102 -15.50 -3.90 -2.15
N ASP A 103 -16.80 -3.66 -2.05
CA ASP A 103 -17.72 -3.77 -3.19
C ASP A 103 -17.50 -2.61 -4.20
#